data_AF-L9Y150-F1
#
_entry.id   AF-L9Y150-F1
#
_cell.length_a   1.000
_cell.length_b   1.000
_cell.length_c   1.000
_cell.angle_alpha   90.00
_cell.angle_beta   90.00
_cell.angle_gamma   90.00
#
_symmetry.space_group_name_H-M   'P 1'
#
loop_
_entity.id
_entity.type
_entity.pdbx_description
1 polymer ?
#
loop_
_entity_poly.entity_id
_entity_poly.type
_entity_poly.pdbx_seq_one_letter_code
_entity_poly.pdbx_strand_id
1 'polypeptide(L)'
;MGVRPPSSGDDEEPDSIEFGIAAVDAHLRDSELSFPATKDDVKAEIGHERIPYDVHGNDVPLGEMLAEVPAETFDSRQELLNALHKPFEAYRRNNSNGVVAQFRSLLPF
;
A
#
# COMPACT_ATOMS: atom_id res chain seq x y z
N MET A 1 -46.28 -10.95 27.29
CA MET A 1 -44.99 -10.27 27.48
C MET A 1 -44.02 -10.89 26.48
N GLY A 2 -43.60 -10.15 25.45
CA GLY A 2 -42.62 -10.63 24.47
C GLY A 2 -41.35 -9.81 24.62
N VAL A 3 -40.22 -10.48 24.87
CA VAL A 3 -38.92 -9.82 25.00
C VAL A 3 -38.37 -9.51 23.60
N ARG A 4 -37.91 -8.28 23.39
CA ARG A 4 -37.21 -7.86 22.17
C ARG A 4 -35.76 -8.36 22.28
N PRO A 5 -35.18 -8.99 21.25
CA PRO A 5 -33.75 -9.32 21.26
C PRO A 5 -32.93 -8.02 21.26
N PRO A 6 -31.77 -7.98 21.93
CA PRO A 6 -30.87 -6.84 21.79
C PRO A 6 -30.39 -6.77 20.35
N SER A 7 -30.42 -5.56 19.78
CA SER A 7 -29.68 -5.26 18.56
C SER A 7 -28.20 -5.38 18.91
N SER A 8 -27.50 -6.37 18.35
CA SER A 8 -26.04 -6.31 18.30
C SER A 8 -25.69 -5.13 17.38
N GLY A 9 -25.49 -3.98 18.00
CA GLY A 9 -24.68 -2.93 17.41
C GLY A 9 -23.24 -3.41 17.49
N ASP A 10 -22.65 -3.61 16.32
CA ASP A 10 -21.31 -3.18 15.95
C ASP A 10 -21.08 -3.81 14.58
N ASP A 11 -21.64 -3.15 13.57
CA ASP A 11 -21.16 -3.27 12.19
C ASP A 11 -19.77 -2.59 12.14
N GLU A 12 -18.79 -3.13 12.87
CA GLU A 12 -17.38 -2.95 12.50
C GLU A 12 -17.21 -3.78 11.22
N GLU A 13 -17.54 -3.13 10.11
CA GLU A 13 -17.16 -3.57 8.77
C GLU A 13 -15.68 -3.96 8.86
N PRO A 14 -15.30 -5.19 8.46
CA PRO A 14 -13.93 -5.64 8.65
C PRO A 14 -13.00 -4.62 8.00
N ASP A 15 -12.03 -4.10 8.78
CA ASP A 15 -10.95 -3.25 8.28
C ASP A 15 -10.44 -3.88 6.98
N SER A 16 -10.78 -3.24 5.86
CA SER A 16 -10.42 -3.77 4.55
C SER A 16 -8.90 -3.80 4.51
N ILE A 17 -8.31 -4.97 4.31
CA ILE A 17 -6.86 -5.08 4.27
C ILE A 17 -6.38 -4.45 2.96
N GLU A 18 -5.76 -3.29 3.05
CA GLU A 18 -5.27 -2.52 1.91
C GLU A 18 -3.82 -2.89 1.56
N PHE A 19 -3.50 -2.88 0.25
CA PHE A 19 -2.16 -3.21 -0.25
C PHE A 19 -1.75 -2.29 -1.40
N GLY A 20 -0.45 -2.07 -1.55
CA GLY A 20 0.15 -1.27 -2.61
C GLY A 20 -0.44 0.13 -2.62
N ILE A 21 -0.90 0.57 -3.80
CA ILE A 21 -1.47 1.91 -3.96
C ILE A 21 -2.74 2.16 -3.14
N ALA A 22 -3.49 1.12 -2.73
CA ALA A 22 -4.63 1.30 -1.84
C ALA A 22 -4.16 1.69 -0.43
N ALA A 23 -3.13 1.01 0.10
CA ALA A 23 -2.54 1.38 1.38
C ALA A 23 -1.89 2.78 1.33
N VAL A 24 -1.26 3.14 0.20
CA VAL A 24 -0.79 4.53 -0.01
C VAL A 24 -1.96 5.52 0.03
N ASP A 25 -3.11 5.16 -0.54
CA ASP A 25 -4.31 6.00 -0.51
C ASP A 25 -4.80 6.23 0.93
N ALA A 26 -4.79 5.22 1.81
CA ALA A 26 -5.07 5.44 3.24
C ALA A 26 -4.08 6.40 3.89
N HIS A 27 -2.78 6.19 3.75
CA HIS A 27 -1.79 7.10 4.32
C HIS A 27 -1.93 8.55 3.80
N LEU A 28 -2.34 8.72 2.54
CA LEU A 28 -2.63 10.04 1.95
C LEU A 28 -3.94 10.68 2.44
N ARG A 29 -4.89 9.92 3.02
CA ARG A 29 -6.08 10.49 3.69
C ARG A 29 -5.72 11.10 5.04
N ASP A 30 -4.73 10.52 5.71
CA ASP A 30 -4.37 10.88 7.08
C ASP A 30 -3.20 11.87 7.15
N SER A 31 -2.49 12.11 6.04
CA SER A 31 -1.38 13.06 5.98
C SER A 31 -1.83 14.50 5.71
N GLU A 32 -0.93 15.45 5.98
CA GLU A 32 -1.16 16.88 5.71
C GLU A 32 -0.78 17.27 4.27
N LEU A 33 -0.48 16.29 3.41
CA LEU A 33 -0.02 16.51 2.04
C LEU A 33 -1.11 17.14 1.18
N SER A 34 -0.81 18.31 0.63
CA SER A 34 -1.68 19.02 -0.33
C SER A 34 -1.11 18.94 -1.74
N PHE A 35 -1.99 18.87 -2.74
CA PHE A 35 -1.60 18.86 -4.16
C PHE A 35 -1.88 20.22 -4.83
N PRO A 36 -1.04 20.67 -5.79
CA PRO A 36 0.11 19.95 -6.36
C PRO A 36 1.28 19.79 -5.38
N ALA A 37 1.99 18.67 -5.47
CA ALA A 37 3.11 18.30 -4.59
C ALA A 37 4.32 17.84 -5.41
N THR A 38 5.53 18.12 -4.92
CA THR A 38 6.75 17.53 -5.48
C THR A 38 7.00 16.13 -4.92
N LYS A 39 7.79 15.31 -5.62
CA LYS A 39 8.24 14.01 -5.11
C LYS A 39 8.95 14.14 -3.77
N ASP A 40 9.73 15.21 -3.59
CA ASP A 40 10.41 15.48 -2.32
C ASP A 40 9.41 15.82 -1.20
N ASP A 41 8.34 16.56 -1.49
CA ASP A 41 7.26 16.81 -0.51
C ASP A 41 6.58 15.49 -0.11
N VAL A 42 6.23 14.64 -1.08
CA VAL A 42 5.64 13.31 -0.79
C VAL A 42 6.60 12.45 0.04
N LYS A 43 7.88 12.46 -0.30
CA LYS A 43 8.91 11.68 0.39
C LYS A 43 9.14 12.18 1.81
N ALA A 44 9.14 13.50 2.02
CA ALA A 44 9.29 14.10 3.33
C ALA A 44 8.10 13.76 4.24
N GLU A 45 6.88 13.84 3.71
CA GLU A 45 5.65 13.62 4.47
C GLU A 45 5.43 12.13 4.77
N ILE A 46 5.35 11.28 3.75
CA ILE A 46 4.95 9.88 3.89
C ILE A 46 5.96 8.87 3.33
N GLY A 47 7.13 9.32 2.87
CA GLY A 47 8.14 8.41 2.28
C GLY A 47 8.71 7.36 3.25
N HIS A 48 8.57 7.60 4.56
CA HIS A 48 9.00 6.68 5.61
C HIS A 48 7.97 5.60 5.94
N GLU A 49 6.72 5.76 5.48
CA GLU A 49 5.64 4.81 5.74
C GLU A 49 5.92 3.47 5.07
N ARG A 50 5.63 2.39 5.81
CA ARG A 50 5.77 1.02 5.30
C ARG A 50 4.48 0.58 4.65
N ILE A 51 4.54 0.37 3.34
CA ILE A 51 3.36 0.02 2.54
C ILE A 51 3.30 -1.50 2.35
N PRO A 52 2.28 -2.19 2.90
CA PRO A 52 2.05 -3.60 2.63
C PRO A 52 1.82 -3.83 1.13
N TYR A 53 2.47 -4.81 0.50
CA TYR A 53 2.29 -5.07 -0.93
C TYR A 53 1.74 -6.46 -1.26
N ASP A 54 1.63 -7.35 -0.27
CA ASP A 54 1.00 -8.67 -0.41
C ASP A 54 0.39 -9.19 0.90
N VAL A 55 -0.36 -10.29 0.78
CA VAL A 55 -1.05 -10.97 1.89
C VAL A 55 -0.11 -11.72 2.84
N HIS A 56 1.18 -11.81 2.53
CA HIS A 56 2.15 -12.57 3.32
C HIS A 56 2.81 -11.71 4.41
N GLY A 57 2.37 -10.46 4.57
CA GLY A 57 2.90 -9.52 5.56
C GLY A 57 4.18 -8.82 5.10
N ASN A 58 4.50 -8.87 3.80
CA ASN A 58 5.63 -8.12 3.27
C ASN A 58 5.24 -6.67 3.00
N ASP A 59 6.16 -5.77 3.33
CA ASP A 59 5.99 -4.33 3.16
C ASP A 59 7.26 -3.68 2.58
N VAL A 60 7.11 -2.46 2.07
CA VAL A 60 8.21 -1.68 1.48
C VAL A 60 8.06 -0.21 1.84
N PRO A 61 9.14 0.53 2.16
CA PRO A 61 9.06 1.98 2.37
C PRO A 61 8.53 2.68 1.11
N LEU A 62 7.58 3.59 1.25
CA LEU A 62 7.05 4.34 0.10
C LEU A 62 8.15 5.10 -0.64
N GLY A 63 9.16 5.61 0.06
CA GLY A 63 10.32 6.28 -0.52
C GLY A 63 11.10 5.42 -1.52
N GLU A 64 11.11 4.10 -1.35
CA GLU A 64 11.72 3.16 -2.30
C GLU A 64 10.90 3.09 -3.60
N MET A 65 9.58 3.08 -3.50
CA MET A 65 8.70 3.11 -4.68
C MET A 65 8.74 4.45 -5.38
N LEU A 66 8.83 5.56 -4.64
CA LEU A 66 8.97 6.91 -5.21
C LEU A 66 10.28 7.10 -5.97
N ALA A 67 11.36 6.41 -5.58
CA ALA A 67 12.64 6.47 -6.28
C ALA A 67 12.55 5.91 -7.71
N GLU A 68 11.64 4.96 -7.94
CA GLU A 68 11.38 4.36 -9.25
C GLU A 68 10.43 5.20 -10.12
N VAL A 69 9.79 6.24 -9.57
CA VAL A 69 8.88 7.12 -10.31
C VAL A 69 9.67 8.20 -11.05
N PRO A 70 9.57 8.34 -12.38
CA PRO A 70 10.32 9.38 -13.12
C PRO A 70 9.77 10.81 -12.93
N ALA A 71 8.50 10.96 -12.55
CA ALA A 71 7.86 12.27 -12.38
C ALA A 71 8.35 12.94 -11.09
N GLU A 72 8.71 14.22 -11.16
CA GLU A 72 9.17 15.02 -10.01
C GLU A 72 8.04 15.80 -9.32
N THR A 73 6.88 15.91 -9.96
CA THR A 73 5.71 16.64 -9.46
C THR A 73 4.43 15.88 -9.79
N PHE A 74 3.41 16.08 -8.97
CA PHE A 74 2.09 15.48 -9.14
C PHE A 74 1.03 16.58 -8.97
N ASP A 75 0.16 16.75 -9.97
CA ASP A 75 -0.92 17.74 -9.94
C ASP A 75 -2.08 17.27 -9.04
N SER A 76 -2.19 15.97 -8.81
CA SER A 76 -3.23 15.40 -7.96
C SER A 76 -2.79 14.12 -7.25
N ARG A 77 -3.51 13.79 -6.18
CA ARG A 77 -3.43 12.49 -5.50
C ARG A 77 -3.55 11.31 -6.45
N GLN A 78 -4.52 11.35 -7.36
CA GLN A 78 -4.75 10.27 -8.31
C GLN A 78 -3.56 10.09 -9.27
N GLU A 79 -2.92 11.18 -9.68
CA GLU A 79 -1.71 11.12 -10.51
C GLU A 79 -0.55 10.44 -9.78
N LEU A 80 -0.30 10.78 -8.52
CA LEU A 80 0.69 10.11 -7.67
C LEU A 80 0.42 8.59 -7.59
N LEU A 81 -0.82 8.19 -7.29
CA LEU A 81 -1.20 6.77 -7.17
C LEU A 81 -1.01 6.02 -8.49
N ASN A 82 -1.38 6.63 -9.61
CA ASN A 82 -1.18 6.06 -10.95
C ASN A 82 0.31 5.88 -11.25
N ALA A 83 1.15 6.85 -10.88
CA ALA A 83 2.60 6.78 -11.07
C ALA A 83 3.24 5.66 -10.25
N LEU A 84 2.75 5.41 -9.03
CA LEU A 84 3.23 4.36 -8.12
C LEU A 84 2.76 2.95 -8.50
N HIS A 85 1.69 2.81 -9.28
CA HIS A 85 1.14 1.49 -9.64
C HIS A 85 2.19 0.57 -10.26
N LYS A 86 2.95 1.07 -11.25
CA LYS A 86 3.97 0.27 -11.95
C LYS A 86 5.16 -0.11 -11.05
N PRO A 87 5.76 0.80 -10.28
CA PRO A 87 6.75 0.45 -9.26
C PRO A 87 6.31 -0.68 -8.33
N PHE A 88 5.11 -0.59 -7.73
CA PHE A 88 4.59 -1.64 -6.85
C PHE A 88 4.40 -2.97 -7.59
N GLU A 89 3.86 -2.95 -8.81
CA GLU A 89 3.66 -4.18 -9.59
C GLU A 89 5.00 -4.84 -9.97
N ALA A 90 6.00 -4.05 -10.34
CA ALA A 90 7.36 -4.53 -10.61
C ALA A 90 8.00 -5.13 -9.35
N TYR A 91 7.97 -4.40 -8.23
CA TYR A 91 8.52 -4.85 -6.96
C TYR A 91 7.89 -6.17 -6.51
N ARG A 92 6.56 -6.25 -6.55
CA ARG A 92 5.82 -7.47 -6.21
C ARG A 92 6.25 -8.66 -7.08
N ARG A 93 6.34 -8.49 -8.41
CA ARG A 93 6.78 -9.58 -9.30
C ARG A 93 8.19 -10.07 -8.98
N ASN A 94 9.11 -9.16 -8.70
CA ASN A 94 10.49 -9.51 -8.40
C ASN A 94 10.63 -10.23 -7.05
N ASN A 95 9.89 -9.79 -6.03
CA ASN A 95 10.04 -10.31 -4.68
C ASN A 95 9.18 -11.55 -4.44
N SER A 96 7.98 -11.66 -5.03
CA SER A 96 7.13 -12.85 -4.90
C SER A 96 7.71 -14.08 -5.62
N ASN A 97 8.46 -13.89 -6.72
CA ASN A 97 9.11 -15.00 -7.44
C ASN A 97 10.29 -15.60 -6.66
N GLY A 98 11.00 -14.79 -5.86
CA GLY A 98 12.12 -15.24 -5.03
C GLY A 98 11.72 -16.23 -3.94
N VAL A 99 10.56 -16.01 -3.30
CA VAL A 99 10.06 -16.87 -2.22
C VAL A 99 9.64 -18.25 -2.75
N VAL A 100 8.95 -18.30 -3.90
CA VAL A 100 8.54 -19.58 -4.52
C VAL A 100 9.75 -20.40 -4.98
N ALA A 101 10.80 -19.74 -5.49
CA ALA A 101 12.04 -20.41 -5.89
C ALA A 101 12.80 -20.99 -4.69
N GLN A 102 12.85 -20.28 -3.55
CA GLN A 102 13.50 -20.75 -2.32
C GLN A 102 12.78 -21.95 -1.69
N PHE A 103 11.45 -21.99 -1.70
CA PHE A 103 10.71 -23.16 -1.20
C PHE A 103 10.85 -24.39 -2.09
N ARG A 104 11.00 -24.22 -3.41
CA ARG A 104 11.23 -25.32 -4.36
C ARG A 104 12.57 -26.03 -4.16
N SER A 105 13.59 -25.35 -3.64
CA SER A 105 14.91 -25.95 -3.42
C SER A 105 14.97 -26.90 -2.21
N LEU A 106 13.92 -26.91 -1.37
CA LEU A 106 13.81 -27.76 -0.18
C LEU A 106 12.92 -28.99 -0.39
N LEU A 107 12.30 -29.15 -1.55
CA LEU A 107 11.53 -30.35 -1.89
C LEU A 107 12.44 -31.36 -2.61
N PRO A 108 12.59 -32.60 -2.10
CA PRO A 108 13.22 -33.66 -2.87
C PRO A 108 12.33 -33.97 -4.08
N PHE A 109 12.96 -34.11 -5.24
CA PHE A 109 12.33 -34.43 -6.54
C PHE A 109 11.55 -35.76 -6.50
#